data_AF-A0A7C5NMA8-F1
#
_entry.id   AF-A0A7C5NMA8-F1
#
_cell.length_a   1.000
_cell.length_b   1.000
_cell.length_c   1.000
_cell.angle_alpha   90.00
_cell.angle_beta   90.00
_cell.angle_gamma   90.00
#
_symmetry.space_group_name_H-M   'P 1'
#
loop_
_entity.id
_entity.type
_entity.pdbx_description
1 polymer ?
#
loop_
_entity_poly.entity_id
_entity_poly.type
_entity_poly.pdbx_seq_one_letter_code
_entity_poly.pdbx_strand_id
1 'polypeptide(L)'
;NFATICGYTHNDLLTVFSEHLKGADMEKVKEWYNGYYYLGEKIYNPFDILLFISKNFDFRNYWWSTGNPSFLIDMLKTGYYYLPDLENFEASEEILNTFDVEKIELIALLWQTGYLTIKEKNQNIFGIEYKLTIPNKEIQTSLNSLFISYLTEQSTEKLKHQKQILNFFLTADLNGLKDALFTLFASIPYHNFTNNKLLEYEGYYASVVYAYIASIGLEIIPEDVSNLGRMDLTIKTPDNKIYILEFKLSDKATGEALKQIKEKRYFEKYSNYKEIYLVGIEFSREERNIIGYEWERLGEF
;
A
#
# COMPACT_ATOMS: atom_id res chain seq x y z
N ASN A 1 -8.57 2.86 31.65
CA ASN A 1 -8.12 2.66 30.26
C ASN A 1 -8.88 3.67 29.41
N PHE A 2 -8.18 4.52 28.64
CA PHE A 2 -8.76 5.59 27.81
C PHE A 2 -8.66 5.31 26.30
N ALA A 3 -8.28 4.10 25.89
CA ALA A 3 -8.02 3.74 24.49
C ALA A 3 -9.21 4.01 23.54
N THR A 4 -10.43 4.03 24.06
CA THR A 4 -11.65 4.21 23.26
C THR A 4 -12.19 5.64 23.29
N ILE A 5 -11.62 6.56 24.08
CA ILE A 5 -12.24 7.87 24.36
C ILE A 5 -12.37 8.79 23.13
N CYS A 6 -11.49 8.61 22.14
CA CYS A 6 -11.46 9.42 20.92
C CYS A 6 -12.20 8.77 19.74
N GLY A 7 -12.93 7.67 19.97
CA GLY A 7 -13.60 6.93 18.91
C GLY A 7 -14.89 6.27 19.36
N TYR A 8 -15.57 5.61 18.42
CA TYR A 8 -16.68 4.73 18.74
C TYR A 8 -16.19 3.29 18.77
N THR A 9 -16.64 2.51 19.74
CA THR A 9 -16.45 1.06 19.76
C THR A 9 -17.45 0.38 18.81
N HIS A 10 -17.24 -0.90 18.50
CA HIS A 10 -18.26 -1.63 17.75
C HIS A 10 -19.55 -1.78 18.55
N ASN A 11 -19.44 -1.91 19.87
CA ASN A 11 -20.60 -1.94 20.75
C ASN A 11 -21.39 -0.62 20.71
N ASP A 12 -20.72 0.55 20.64
CA ASP A 12 -21.41 1.84 20.51
C ASP A 12 -22.24 1.90 19.23
N LEU A 13 -21.70 1.42 18.10
CA LEU A 13 -22.43 1.35 16.84
C LEU A 13 -23.68 0.45 16.95
N LEU A 14 -23.55 -0.70 17.61
CA LEU A 14 -24.65 -1.67 17.77
C LEU A 14 -25.70 -1.25 18.80
N THR A 15 -25.39 -0.30 19.71
CA THR A 15 -26.29 0.09 20.81
C THR A 15 -26.74 1.54 20.68
N VAL A 16 -25.80 2.49 20.84
CA VAL A 16 -26.07 3.93 20.82
C VAL A 16 -26.56 4.40 19.43
N PHE A 17 -25.95 3.88 18.36
CA PHE A 17 -26.31 4.24 16.99
C PHE A 17 -27.28 3.26 16.31
N SER A 18 -27.82 2.28 17.05
CA SER A 18 -28.65 1.20 16.51
C SER A 18 -29.79 1.69 15.61
N GLU A 19 -30.54 2.71 16.05
CA GLU A 19 -31.64 3.29 15.27
C GLU A 19 -31.14 4.01 14.00
N HIS A 20 -29.98 4.66 14.07
CA HIS A 20 -29.39 5.39 12.94
C HIS A 20 -28.71 4.48 11.92
N LEU A 21 -28.29 3.28 12.33
CA LEU A 21 -27.60 2.28 11.48
C LEU A 21 -28.51 1.13 11.06
N LYS A 22 -29.82 1.25 11.29
CA LYS A 22 -30.79 0.23 10.92
C LYS A 22 -30.77 -0.05 9.42
N GLY A 23 -30.40 -1.27 9.05
CA GLY A 23 -30.29 -1.71 7.66
C GLY A 23 -28.91 -1.50 7.03
N ALA A 24 -27.94 -0.97 7.77
CA ALA A 24 -26.55 -0.93 7.33
C ALA A 24 -25.92 -2.34 7.39
N ASP A 25 -25.04 -2.63 6.43
CA ASP A 25 -24.21 -3.84 6.44
C ASP A 25 -23.06 -3.65 7.44
N MET A 26 -23.25 -4.14 8.66
CA MET A 26 -22.32 -3.90 9.77
C MET A 26 -20.96 -4.59 9.60
N GLU A 27 -20.88 -5.71 8.88
CA GLU A 27 -19.60 -6.35 8.56
C GLU A 27 -18.81 -5.48 7.59
N LYS A 28 -19.48 -4.94 6.58
CA LYS A 28 -18.86 -4.01 5.64
C LYS A 28 -18.49 -2.67 6.30
N VAL A 29 -19.29 -2.17 7.25
CA VAL A 29 -18.94 -0.99 8.08
C VAL A 29 -17.68 -1.26 8.87
N LYS A 30 -17.56 -2.45 9.47
CA LYS A 30 -16.36 -2.86 10.21
C LYS A 30 -15.13 -2.95 9.31
N GLU A 31 -15.24 -3.58 8.13
CA GLU A 31 -14.16 -3.65 7.14
C GLU A 31 -13.68 -2.26 6.69
N TRP A 32 -14.62 -1.36 6.43
CA TRP A 32 -14.31 -0.03 5.91
C TRP A 32 -13.74 0.91 6.96
N TYR A 33 -14.32 0.93 8.15
CA TYR A 33 -14.16 2.05 9.08
C TYR A 33 -13.60 1.65 10.45
N ASN A 34 -13.60 0.37 10.84
CA ASN A 34 -13.03 -0.07 12.12
C ASN A 34 -11.55 -0.40 11.96
N GLY A 35 -10.70 0.04 12.89
CA GLY A 35 -9.32 -0.41 12.85
C GLY A 35 -8.35 0.26 13.78
N TYR A 36 -8.64 1.50 14.18
CA TYR A 36 -7.76 2.27 15.05
C TYR A 36 -7.61 1.57 16.40
N TYR A 37 -6.36 1.33 16.78
CA TYR A 37 -5.99 0.58 17.96
C TYR A 37 -4.92 1.31 18.75
N TYR A 38 -5.23 1.58 20.01
CA TYR A 38 -4.35 2.23 20.97
C TYR A 38 -4.19 1.35 22.22
N LEU A 39 -3.86 0.06 22.00
CA LEU A 39 -3.67 -0.94 23.06
C LEU A 39 -4.94 -1.21 23.89
N GLY A 40 -6.09 -1.24 23.24
CA GLY A 40 -7.41 -1.46 23.86
C GLY A 40 -8.42 -2.07 22.90
N GLU A 41 -9.67 -1.63 22.92
CA GLU A 41 -10.61 -2.03 21.88
C GLU A 41 -10.36 -1.24 20.59
N LYS A 42 -10.56 -1.88 19.43
CA LYS A 42 -10.49 -1.18 18.14
C LYS A 42 -11.67 -0.24 17.97
N ILE A 43 -11.39 0.99 17.59
CA ILE A 43 -12.38 2.04 17.43
C ILE A 43 -12.54 2.48 15.96
N TYR A 44 -13.71 3.04 15.70
CA TYR A 44 -14.04 3.78 14.50
C TYR A 44 -13.68 5.25 14.70
N ASN A 45 -13.26 5.92 13.62
CA ASN A 45 -13.20 7.37 13.61
C ASN A 45 -14.64 7.93 13.77
N PRO A 46 -14.89 8.84 14.74
CA PRO A 46 -16.24 9.36 14.96
C PRO A 46 -16.82 10.07 13.74
N PHE A 47 -16.01 10.84 13.03
CA PHE A 47 -16.46 11.67 11.93
C PHE A 47 -16.82 10.84 10.70
N ASP A 48 -16.04 9.80 10.39
CA ASP A 48 -16.32 8.90 9.26
C ASP A 48 -17.67 8.17 9.45
N ILE A 49 -18.00 7.73 10.67
CA ILE A 49 -19.30 7.11 10.98
C ILE A 49 -20.45 8.11 10.86
N LEU A 50 -20.29 9.33 11.37
CA LEU A 50 -21.32 10.37 11.23
C LEU A 50 -21.55 10.74 9.76
N LEU A 51 -20.48 10.81 8.97
CA LEU A 51 -20.57 11.04 7.54
C LEU A 51 -21.25 9.88 6.81
N PHE A 52 -20.88 8.63 7.10
CA PHE A 52 -21.53 7.44 6.56
C PHE A 52 -23.04 7.43 6.81
N ILE A 53 -23.47 7.72 8.04
CA ILE A 53 -24.89 7.85 8.39
C ILE A 53 -25.54 9.01 7.61
N SER A 54 -24.92 10.19 7.60
CA SER A 54 -25.45 11.39 6.93
C SER A 54 -25.61 11.22 5.41
N LYS A 55 -24.85 10.30 4.80
CA LYS A 55 -24.88 9.99 3.36
C LYS A 55 -25.73 8.77 3.03
N ASN A 56 -26.61 8.33 3.93
CA ASN A 56 -27.50 7.19 3.74
C ASN A 56 -26.75 5.88 3.44
N PHE A 57 -25.74 5.57 4.27
CA PHE A 57 -24.98 4.32 4.22
C PHE A 57 -24.14 4.14 2.94
N ASP A 58 -23.69 5.25 2.36
CA ASP A 58 -22.80 5.22 1.20
C ASP A 58 -21.37 4.89 1.62
N PHE A 59 -20.82 3.78 1.14
CA PHE A 59 -19.46 3.36 1.44
C PHE A 59 -18.46 4.15 0.60
N ARG A 60 -17.76 5.08 1.25
CA ARG A 60 -16.82 5.99 0.63
C ARG A 60 -15.63 6.28 1.52
N ASN A 61 -14.62 6.89 0.91
CA ASN A 61 -13.47 7.45 1.59
C ASN A 61 -13.79 8.88 2.07
N TYR A 62 -14.24 8.97 3.32
CA TYR A 62 -14.50 10.20 4.06
C TYR A 62 -13.21 10.83 4.60
N TRP A 63 -12.18 10.02 4.90
CA TRP A 63 -10.86 10.49 5.34
C TRP A 63 -10.20 11.47 4.36
N TRP A 64 -10.17 11.14 3.07
CA TRP A 64 -9.55 11.99 2.04
C TRP A 64 -10.23 13.35 1.91
N SER A 65 -11.55 13.39 2.10
CA SER A 65 -12.36 14.61 1.97
C SER A 65 -12.16 15.58 3.13
N THR A 66 -11.54 15.13 4.22
CA THR A 66 -11.50 15.82 5.51
C THR A 66 -10.08 16.11 6.00
N GLY A 67 -9.07 15.34 5.55
CA GLY A 67 -7.70 15.39 6.08
C GLY A 67 -6.69 16.33 5.41
N ASN A 68 -7.08 17.14 4.42
CA ASN A 68 -6.17 17.97 3.59
C ASN A 68 -4.84 17.27 3.21
N PRO A 69 -4.84 16.34 2.26
CA PRO A 69 -3.67 15.53 1.91
C PRO A 69 -2.51 16.33 1.29
N SER A 70 -2.71 17.61 0.90
CA SER A 70 -1.66 18.40 0.27
C SER A 70 -0.48 18.64 1.21
N PHE A 71 -0.73 18.90 2.50
CA PHE A 71 0.33 19.11 3.49
C PHE A 71 1.28 17.91 3.55
N LEU A 72 0.72 16.70 3.59
CA LEU A 72 1.54 15.49 3.70
C LEU A 72 2.28 15.18 2.39
N ILE A 73 1.68 15.52 1.25
CA ILE A 73 2.37 15.46 -0.06
C ILE A 73 3.54 16.45 -0.09
N ASP A 74 3.33 17.69 0.35
CA ASP A 74 4.36 18.74 0.35
C ASP A 74 5.52 18.35 1.28
N MET A 75 5.20 17.84 2.49
CA MET A 75 6.17 17.25 3.41
C MET A 75 6.98 16.14 2.75
N LEU A 76 6.29 15.16 2.14
CA LEU A 76 6.92 14.05 1.43
C LEU A 76 7.86 14.51 0.30
N LYS A 77 7.55 15.63 -0.36
CA LYS A 77 8.42 16.22 -1.40
C LYS A 77 9.67 16.91 -0.83
N THR A 78 9.60 17.41 0.40
CA THR A 78 10.71 18.14 1.04
C THR A 78 11.70 17.23 1.75
N GLY A 79 11.22 16.15 2.40
CA GLY A 79 12.08 15.13 2.97
C GLY A 79 12.34 14.04 1.94
N TYR A 80 13.59 13.72 1.64
CA TYR A 80 13.92 12.57 0.79
C TYR A 80 13.61 11.26 1.54
N TYR A 81 12.32 10.95 1.68
CA TYR A 81 11.88 9.78 2.41
C TYR A 81 12.07 8.55 1.54
N TYR A 82 12.92 7.63 2.01
CA TYR A 82 12.83 6.24 1.59
C TYR A 82 11.42 5.79 1.98
N LEU A 83 10.60 5.35 1.02
CA LEU A 83 9.35 4.69 1.36
C LEU A 83 9.78 3.45 2.17
N PRO A 84 9.52 3.40 3.48
CA PRO A 84 9.92 2.26 4.29
C PRO A 84 9.29 1.01 3.71
N ASP A 85 9.76 -0.15 4.14
CA ASP A 85 8.97 -1.37 4.02
C ASP A 85 7.55 -1.06 4.52
N LEU A 86 6.61 -0.86 3.57
CA LEU A 86 5.27 -0.32 3.82
C LEU A 86 4.39 -1.32 4.56
N GLU A 87 4.96 -2.44 5.01
CA GLU A 87 4.31 -3.46 5.81
C GLU A 87 5.03 -3.78 7.12
N ASN A 88 6.31 -3.42 7.28
CA ASN A 88 7.05 -3.51 8.55
C ASN A 88 7.33 -2.12 9.13
N PHE A 89 6.26 -1.41 9.47
CA PHE A 89 6.36 -0.18 10.22
C PHE A 89 6.74 -0.47 11.68
N GLU A 90 8.03 -0.47 11.97
CA GLU A 90 8.55 -0.59 13.34
C GLU A 90 9.15 0.75 13.75
N ALA A 91 8.69 1.27 14.89
CA ALA A 91 9.15 2.54 15.42
C ALA A 91 9.37 2.45 16.93
N SER A 92 10.47 3.05 17.39
CA SER A 92 10.66 3.27 18.81
C SER A 92 9.65 4.29 19.34
N GLU A 93 9.38 4.24 20.64
CA GLU A 93 8.54 5.24 21.30
C GLU A 93 9.07 6.69 21.13
N GLU A 94 10.39 6.86 21.02
CA GLU A 94 11.02 8.17 20.77
C GLU A 94 10.67 8.72 19.38
N ILE A 95 10.74 7.88 18.35
CA ILE A 95 10.41 8.27 16.97
C ILE A 95 8.95 8.74 16.90
N LEU A 96 8.01 7.99 17.50
CA LEU A 96 6.58 8.34 17.44
C LEU A 96 6.24 9.63 18.21
N ASN A 97 7.03 9.97 19.23
CA ASN A 97 6.88 11.19 20.02
C ASN A 97 7.62 12.41 19.44
N THR A 98 8.22 12.29 18.24
CA THR A 98 8.90 13.41 17.58
C THR A 98 7.90 14.35 16.93
N PHE A 99 7.75 15.58 17.45
CA PHE A 99 6.81 16.59 16.94
C PHE A 99 7.47 17.68 16.08
N ASP A 100 8.79 17.63 15.89
CA ASP A 100 9.51 18.58 15.02
C ASP A 100 9.23 18.26 13.56
N VAL A 101 8.30 19.01 12.96
CA VAL A 101 7.82 18.82 11.59
C VAL A 101 8.96 18.92 10.56
N GLU A 102 10.03 19.66 10.83
CA GLU A 102 11.15 19.81 9.90
C GLU A 102 12.10 18.60 9.88
N LYS A 103 12.02 17.74 10.89
CA LYS A 103 12.89 16.54 11.05
C LYS A 103 12.12 15.25 11.25
N ILE A 104 10.80 15.29 11.11
CA ILE A 104 9.95 14.13 11.38
C ILE A 104 10.21 13.03 10.35
N GLU A 105 10.44 11.82 10.86
CA GLU A 105 10.54 10.63 10.02
C GLU A 105 9.18 10.29 9.41
N LEU A 106 9.16 9.69 8.21
CA LEU A 106 7.92 9.35 7.52
C LEU A 106 6.99 8.48 8.36
N ILE A 107 7.53 7.51 9.09
CA ILE A 107 6.75 6.62 9.94
C ILE A 107 6.04 7.38 11.07
N ALA A 108 6.73 8.35 11.69
CA ALA A 108 6.15 9.22 12.73
C ALA A 108 5.08 10.15 12.13
N LEU A 109 5.32 10.69 10.93
CA LEU A 109 4.36 11.51 10.23
C LEU A 109 3.07 10.74 9.90
N LEU A 110 3.17 9.55 9.31
CA LEU A 110 2.03 8.70 8.97
C LEU A 110 1.25 8.25 10.22
N TRP A 111 1.95 7.97 11.32
CA TRP A 111 1.35 7.70 12.62
C TRP A 111 0.57 8.91 13.16
N GLN A 112 1.21 10.07 13.27
CA GLN A 112 0.61 11.27 13.85
C GLN A 112 -0.56 11.82 13.03
N THR A 113 -0.53 11.60 11.71
CA THR A 113 -1.59 11.99 10.80
C THR A 113 -2.66 10.91 10.63
N GLY A 114 -2.61 9.81 11.38
CA GLY A 114 -3.69 8.81 11.44
C GLY A 114 -3.72 7.81 10.27
N TYR A 115 -2.68 7.75 9.45
CA TYR A 115 -2.52 6.73 8.41
C TYR A 115 -2.03 5.39 8.95
N LEU A 116 -1.37 5.41 10.11
CA LEU A 116 -0.95 4.21 10.83
C LEU A 116 -1.60 4.13 12.21
N THR A 117 -1.79 2.91 12.67
CA THR A 117 -2.25 2.58 14.02
C THR A 117 -1.35 1.50 14.64
N ILE A 118 -1.43 1.26 15.96
CA ILE A 118 -0.61 0.23 16.59
C ILE A 118 -1.14 -1.14 16.17
N LYS A 119 -0.25 -2.04 15.82
CA LYS A 119 -0.54 -3.46 15.67
C LYS A 119 -0.14 -4.20 16.95
N GLU A 120 1.06 -3.92 17.43
CA GLU A 120 1.66 -4.59 18.58
C GLU A 120 2.61 -3.65 19.32
N LYS A 121 2.72 -3.85 20.64
CA LYS A 121 3.73 -3.20 21.48
C LYS A 121 4.69 -4.26 21.98
N ASN A 122 5.97 -4.09 21.67
CA ASN A 122 7.06 -4.91 22.11
C ASN A 122 7.90 -4.16 23.14
N GLN A 123 8.31 -4.86 24.19
CA GLN A 123 9.25 -4.33 25.17
C GLN A 123 10.51 -5.20 25.15
N ASN A 124 11.65 -4.58 24.85
CA ASN A 124 12.94 -5.24 24.78
C ASN A 124 13.97 -4.55 25.70
N ILE A 125 15.21 -5.03 25.71
CA ILE A 125 16.28 -4.48 26.56
C ILE A 125 16.65 -3.03 26.24
N PHE A 126 16.32 -2.55 25.04
CA PHE A 126 16.61 -1.22 24.54
C PHE A 126 15.45 -0.23 24.72
N GLY A 127 14.24 -0.71 25.06
CA GLY A 127 13.09 0.14 25.34
C GLY A 127 11.77 -0.43 24.81
N ILE A 128 10.83 0.48 24.51
CA ILE A 128 9.54 0.18 23.92
C ILE A 128 9.60 0.41 22.42
N GLU A 129 9.10 -0.58 21.69
CA GLU A 129 8.96 -0.57 20.24
C GLU A 129 7.52 -0.88 19.86
N TYR A 130 7.03 -0.21 18.83
CA TYR A 130 5.69 -0.41 18.29
C TYR A 130 5.79 -0.93 16.88
N LYS A 131 5.09 -2.05 16.63
CA LYS A 131 4.77 -2.47 15.27
C LYS A 131 3.47 -1.78 14.88
N LEU A 132 3.46 -1.08 13.75
CA LEU A 132 2.33 -0.31 13.26
C LEU A 132 1.71 -0.98 12.02
N THR A 133 0.48 -0.58 11.71
CA THR A 133 -0.26 -1.08 10.56
C THR A 133 -1.28 -0.06 10.09
N ILE A 134 -1.83 -0.26 8.88
CA ILE A 134 -2.92 0.56 8.37
C ILE A 134 -4.22 0.10 9.08
N PRO A 135 -5.02 1.01 9.64
CA PRO A 135 -6.16 0.63 10.48
C PRO A 135 -7.25 -0.10 9.72
N ASN A 136 -7.66 0.41 8.55
CA ASN A 136 -8.84 -0.07 7.83
C ASN A 136 -8.73 0.21 6.32
N LYS A 137 -9.73 -0.24 5.56
CA LYS A 137 -9.77 -0.12 4.09
C LYS A 137 -9.85 1.33 3.60
N GLU A 138 -10.57 2.19 4.33
CA GLU A 138 -10.66 3.61 3.98
C GLU A 138 -9.28 4.28 4.04
N ILE A 139 -8.53 4.06 5.12
CA ILE A 139 -7.20 4.63 5.30
C ILE A 139 -6.22 4.02 4.30
N GLN A 140 -6.31 2.72 4.02
CA GLN A 140 -5.52 2.09 2.95
C GLN A 140 -5.76 2.78 1.60
N THR A 141 -7.03 3.03 1.24
CA THR A 141 -7.40 3.72 0.01
C THR A 141 -6.83 5.15 -0.02
N SER A 142 -6.89 5.86 1.10
CA SER A 142 -6.32 7.21 1.24
C SER A 142 -4.80 7.22 1.08
N LEU A 143 -4.10 6.30 1.76
CA LEU A 143 -2.64 6.19 1.73
C LEU A 143 -2.15 5.86 0.32
N ASN A 144 -2.82 4.94 -0.37
CA ASN A 144 -2.49 4.60 -1.75
C ASN A 144 -2.70 5.80 -2.68
N SER A 145 -3.79 6.55 -2.49
CA SER A 145 -4.09 7.76 -3.26
C SER A 145 -3.04 8.85 -3.02
N LEU A 146 -2.57 8.99 -1.78
CA LEU A 146 -1.50 9.89 -1.39
C LEU A 146 -0.19 9.52 -2.10
N PHE A 147 0.24 8.25 -2.02
CA PHE A 147 1.49 7.83 -2.65
C PHE A 147 1.46 7.96 -4.17
N ILE A 148 0.34 7.65 -4.83
CA ILE A 148 0.21 7.92 -6.26
C ILE A 148 0.38 9.42 -6.55
N SER A 149 -0.28 10.28 -5.77
CA SER A 149 -0.14 11.74 -5.92
C SER A 149 1.29 12.21 -5.73
N TYR A 150 1.96 11.68 -4.71
CA TYR A 150 3.34 12.02 -4.37
C TYR A 150 4.32 11.58 -5.47
N LEU A 151 4.21 10.33 -5.94
CA LEU A 151 5.15 9.73 -6.87
C LEU A 151 4.98 10.20 -8.31
N THR A 152 3.75 10.48 -8.72
CA THR A 152 3.41 10.72 -10.15
C THR A 152 2.98 12.15 -10.44
N GLU A 153 2.62 12.93 -9.42
CA GLU A 153 1.93 14.22 -9.56
C GLU A 153 0.61 14.16 -10.37
N GLN A 154 0.12 12.97 -10.72
CA GLN A 154 -1.14 12.78 -11.44
C GLN A 154 -2.31 12.73 -10.45
N SER A 155 -3.14 13.76 -10.46
CA SER A 155 -4.33 13.86 -9.59
C SER A 155 -5.65 13.52 -10.29
N THR A 156 -5.74 13.71 -11.60
CA THR A 156 -7.02 13.77 -12.34
C THR A 156 -7.45 12.48 -13.05
N GLU A 157 -6.55 11.52 -13.34
CA GLU A 157 -6.89 10.25 -14.02
C GLU A 157 -6.75 8.99 -13.14
N LYS A 158 -6.53 9.15 -11.82
CA LYS A 158 -6.24 8.02 -10.90
C LYS A 158 -7.23 6.87 -10.99
N LEU A 159 -8.54 7.15 -10.92
CA LEU A 159 -9.58 6.11 -10.94
C LEU A 159 -9.61 5.33 -12.26
N LYS A 160 -9.32 6.01 -13.38
CA LYS A 160 -9.31 5.37 -14.69
C LYS A 160 -8.13 4.40 -14.79
N HIS A 161 -6.95 4.85 -14.38
CA HIS A 161 -5.78 3.98 -14.42
C HIS A 161 -5.86 2.84 -13.39
N GLN A 162 -6.39 3.09 -12.18
CA GLN A 162 -6.65 2.05 -11.20
C GLN A 162 -7.56 0.95 -11.75
N LYS A 163 -8.67 1.33 -12.37
CA LYS A 163 -9.57 0.37 -13.04
C LYS A 163 -8.88 -0.38 -14.16
N GLN A 164 -8.03 0.30 -14.92
CA GLN A 164 -7.29 -0.31 -16.01
C GLN A 164 -6.28 -1.35 -15.52
N ILE A 165 -5.48 -1.02 -14.50
CA ILE A 165 -4.52 -1.94 -13.89
C ILE A 165 -5.22 -3.11 -13.21
N LEU A 166 -6.32 -2.86 -12.49
CA LEU A 166 -7.17 -3.93 -11.95
C LEU A 166 -7.63 -4.87 -13.07
N ASN A 167 -8.13 -4.31 -14.17
CA ASN A 167 -8.58 -5.11 -15.31
C ASN A 167 -7.44 -5.93 -15.93
N PHE A 168 -6.21 -5.41 -16.00
CA PHE A 168 -5.07 -6.18 -16.51
C PHE A 168 -4.77 -7.41 -15.65
N PHE A 169 -4.82 -7.31 -14.32
CA PHE A 169 -4.69 -8.48 -13.46
C PHE A 169 -5.89 -9.43 -13.59
N LEU A 170 -7.12 -8.93 -13.60
CA LEU A 170 -8.30 -9.80 -13.73
C LEU A 170 -8.36 -10.52 -15.10
N THR A 171 -7.89 -9.89 -16.17
CA THR A 171 -7.89 -10.47 -17.53
C THR A 171 -6.57 -11.15 -17.91
N ALA A 172 -5.58 -11.10 -17.03
CA ALA A 172 -4.20 -11.53 -17.28
C ALA A 172 -3.53 -10.89 -18.52
N ASP A 173 -3.89 -9.64 -18.82
CA ASP A 173 -3.26 -8.84 -19.88
C ASP A 173 -1.96 -8.20 -19.36
N LEU A 174 -0.89 -9.00 -19.31
CA LEU A 174 0.42 -8.58 -18.83
C LEU A 174 1.16 -7.66 -19.80
N ASN A 175 0.79 -7.67 -21.08
CA ASN A 175 1.32 -6.71 -22.05
C ASN A 175 0.69 -5.32 -21.83
N GLY A 176 -0.62 -5.26 -21.63
CA GLY A 176 -1.29 -4.02 -21.22
C GLY A 176 -0.75 -3.47 -19.89
N LEU A 177 -0.46 -4.35 -18.93
CA LEU A 177 0.19 -3.98 -17.67
C LEU A 177 1.57 -3.35 -17.90
N LYS A 178 2.40 -3.98 -18.74
CA LYS A 178 3.72 -3.43 -19.13
C LYS A 178 3.60 -2.02 -19.68
N ASP A 179 2.71 -1.80 -20.66
CA ASP A 179 2.54 -0.50 -21.32
C ASP A 179 2.08 0.58 -20.33
N ALA A 180 1.17 0.22 -19.41
CA ALA A 180 0.71 1.14 -18.38
C ALA A 180 1.81 1.49 -17.37
N LEU A 181 2.61 0.52 -16.92
CA LEU A 181 3.74 0.79 -16.04
C LEU A 181 4.84 1.61 -16.75
N PHE A 182 5.14 1.31 -18.01
CA PHE A 182 6.09 2.11 -18.80
C PHE A 182 5.63 3.56 -18.93
N THR A 183 4.34 3.77 -19.24
CA THR A 183 3.73 5.11 -19.32
C THR A 183 3.75 5.82 -17.97
N LEU A 184 3.48 5.09 -16.88
CA LEU A 184 3.56 5.61 -15.52
C LEU A 184 4.94 6.18 -15.23
N PHE A 185 6.01 5.40 -15.40
CA PHE A 185 7.37 5.86 -15.15
C PHE A 185 7.80 6.99 -16.10
N ALA A 186 7.40 6.93 -17.37
CA ALA A 186 7.67 8.01 -18.35
C ALA A 186 6.99 9.34 -17.98
N SER A 187 5.88 9.29 -17.22
CA SER A 187 5.12 10.46 -16.81
C SER A 187 5.60 11.11 -15.51
N ILE A 188 6.50 10.44 -14.77
CA ILE A 188 7.05 11.00 -13.54
C ILE A 188 7.87 12.25 -13.91
N PRO A 189 7.62 13.41 -13.30
CA PRO A 189 8.31 14.64 -13.66
C PRO A 189 9.82 14.61 -13.40
N TYR A 190 10.61 15.24 -14.28
CA TYR A 190 12.08 15.28 -14.18
C TYR A 190 12.58 15.80 -12.83
N HIS A 191 11.89 16.75 -12.19
CA HIS A 191 12.30 17.32 -10.90
C HIS A 191 12.20 16.33 -9.73
N ASN A 192 11.35 15.29 -9.84
CA ASN A 192 11.35 14.19 -8.88
C ASN A 192 12.67 13.40 -8.91
N PHE A 193 13.48 13.59 -9.95
CA PHE A 193 14.74 12.89 -10.16
C PHE A 193 16.01 13.72 -9.94
N THR A 194 15.91 15.05 -9.81
CA THR A 194 17.11 15.91 -9.84
C THR A 194 17.87 16.04 -8.52
N ASN A 195 17.27 15.67 -7.40
CA ASN A 195 17.92 15.72 -6.08
C ASN A 195 17.74 14.43 -5.26
N ASN A 196 17.26 13.36 -5.88
CA ASN A 196 16.82 12.17 -5.16
C ASN A 196 17.80 11.00 -5.35
N LYS A 197 18.67 10.74 -4.35
CA LYS A 197 19.58 9.57 -4.35
C LYS A 197 18.84 8.22 -4.33
N LEU A 198 17.54 8.22 -4.05
CA LEU A 198 16.72 7.00 -4.00
C LEU A 198 16.65 6.26 -5.34
N LEU A 199 16.87 6.95 -6.46
CA LEU A 199 16.89 6.37 -7.81
C LEU A 199 18.01 5.36 -8.05
N GLU A 200 19.04 5.38 -7.20
CA GLU A 200 20.13 4.41 -7.26
C GLU A 200 19.72 3.05 -6.69
N TYR A 201 18.55 2.97 -6.03
CA TYR A 201 18.06 1.79 -5.34
C TYR A 201 16.87 1.19 -6.08
N GLU A 202 16.93 -0.12 -6.28
CA GLU A 202 15.83 -0.94 -6.81
C GLU A 202 14.52 -0.73 -6.01
N GLY A 203 14.65 -0.55 -4.70
CA GLY A 203 13.54 -0.28 -3.78
C GLY A 203 12.69 0.94 -4.16
N TYR A 204 13.26 1.97 -4.81
CA TYR A 204 12.46 3.11 -5.30
C TYR A 204 11.46 2.66 -6.37
N TYR A 205 11.93 1.96 -7.40
CA TYR A 205 11.09 1.50 -8.50
C TYR A 205 10.05 0.48 -8.02
N ALA A 206 10.48 -0.46 -7.17
CA ALA A 206 9.58 -1.42 -6.54
C ALA A 206 8.48 -0.72 -5.71
N SER A 207 8.83 0.34 -4.98
CA SER A 207 7.87 1.11 -4.17
C SER A 207 6.84 1.85 -5.04
N VAL A 208 7.24 2.36 -6.21
CA VAL A 208 6.31 3.00 -7.16
C VAL A 208 5.30 1.99 -7.68
N VAL A 209 5.77 0.81 -8.09
CA VAL A 209 4.89 -0.28 -8.55
C VAL A 209 3.97 -0.74 -7.41
N TYR A 210 4.52 -0.96 -6.21
CA TYR A 210 3.75 -1.34 -5.03
C TYR A 210 2.63 -0.34 -4.72
N ALA A 211 2.95 0.96 -4.63
CA ALA A 211 1.96 2.00 -4.33
C ALA A 211 0.80 1.98 -5.34
N TYR A 212 1.11 1.73 -6.60
CA TYR A 212 0.13 1.66 -7.66
C TYR A 212 -0.77 0.43 -7.54
N ILE A 213 -0.19 -0.73 -7.29
CA ILE A 213 -0.91 -2.00 -7.18
C ILE A 213 -1.69 -2.08 -5.87
N ALA A 214 -1.15 -1.57 -4.76
CA ALA A 214 -1.90 -1.44 -3.51
C ALA A 214 -3.18 -0.62 -3.71
N SER A 215 -3.14 0.38 -4.59
CA SER A 215 -4.27 1.26 -4.85
C SER A 215 -5.47 0.60 -5.57
N ILE A 216 -5.27 -0.56 -6.20
CA ILE A 216 -6.35 -1.24 -6.95
C ILE A 216 -7.17 -2.20 -6.09
N GLY A 217 -6.80 -2.39 -4.82
CA GLY A 217 -7.61 -3.13 -3.83
C GLY A 217 -7.60 -4.66 -3.99
N LEU A 218 -6.63 -5.21 -4.74
CA LEU A 218 -6.34 -6.64 -4.73
C LEU A 218 -5.62 -7.04 -3.44
N GLU A 219 -5.71 -8.31 -3.05
CA GLU A 219 -4.86 -8.85 -1.99
C GLU A 219 -3.43 -8.93 -2.52
N ILE A 220 -2.53 -8.19 -1.87
CA ILE A 220 -1.11 -8.17 -2.19
C ILE A 220 -0.28 -8.62 -0.99
N ILE A 221 0.87 -9.21 -1.27
CA ILE A 221 1.87 -9.61 -0.29
C ILE A 221 3.22 -9.11 -0.82
N PRO A 222 3.69 -7.91 -0.46
CA PRO A 222 5.06 -7.49 -0.71
C PRO A 222 6.03 -8.31 0.14
N GLU A 223 7.28 -8.37 -0.30
CA GLU A 223 8.36 -9.05 0.45
C GLU A 223 7.97 -10.49 0.86
N ASP A 224 7.24 -11.17 -0.01
CA ASP A 224 6.60 -12.43 0.29
C ASP A 224 7.65 -13.53 0.52
N VAL A 225 7.66 -14.10 1.72
CA VAL A 225 8.71 -15.03 2.15
C VAL A 225 8.38 -16.46 1.73
N SER A 226 9.38 -17.16 1.20
CA SER A 226 9.37 -18.60 0.92
C SER A 226 10.56 -19.28 1.61
N ASN A 227 10.61 -20.61 1.52
CA ASN A 227 11.75 -21.38 2.03
C ASN A 227 13.06 -21.17 1.25
N LEU A 228 13.00 -20.61 0.03
CA LEU A 228 14.18 -20.45 -0.85
C LEU A 228 14.61 -18.99 -1.05
N GLY A 229 13.87 -18.05 -0.48
CA GLY A 229 14.11 -16.62 -0.59
C GLY A 229 12.85 -15.81 -0.37
N ARG A 230 12.89 -14.57 -0.85
CA ARG A 230 11.85 -13.56 -0.70
C ARG A 230 11.51 -13.01 -2.08
N MET A 231 10.24 -13.02 -2.42
CA MET A 231 9.69 -12.40 -3.63
C MET A 231 9.44 -10.92 -3.34
N ASP A 232 9.60 -10.06 -4.33
CA ASP A 232 9.36 -8.63 -4.10
C ASP A 232 7.87 -8.31 -3.94
N LEU A 233 7.00 -8.89 -4.77
CA LEU A 233 5.56 -8.67 -4.70
C LEU A 233 4.75 -9.86 -5.23
N THR A 234 3.80 -10.33 -4.43
CA THR A 234 2.81 -11.32 -4.83
C THR A 234 1.42 -10.69 -4.85
N ILE A 235 0.61 -11.00 -5.86
CA ILE A 235 -0.74 -10.44 -6.03
C ILE A 235 -1.72 -11.58 -6.26
N LYS A 236 -2.80 -11.60 -5.50
CA LYS A 236 -3.88 -12.58 -5.60
C LYS A 236 -5.13 -11.93 -6.14
N THR A 237 -5.77 -12.63 -7.06
CA THR A 237 -7.03 -12.21 -7.68
C THR A 237 -8.20 -13.04 -7.14
N PRO A 238 -9.43 -12.47 -7.13
CA PRO A 238 -10.62 -13.19 -6.69
C PRO A 238 -10.93 -14.46 -7.50
N ASP A 239 -10.48 -14.55 -8.76
CA ASP A 239 -10.67 -15.68 -9.66
C ASP A 239 -9.53 -16.71 -9.60
N ASN A 240 -8.83 -16.77 -8.46
CA ASN A 240 -7.82 -17.77 -8.12
C ASN A 240 -6.60 -17.77 -9.06
N LYS A 241 -6.21 -16.57 -9.56
CA LYS A 241 -4.91 -16.35 -10.21
C LYS A 241 -3.94 -15.72 -9.23
N ILE A 242 -2.66 -16.03 -9.41
CA ILE A 242 -1.58 -15.41 -8.66
C ILE A 242 -0.51 -14.87 -9.59
N TYR A 243 0.03 -13.71 -9.22
CA TYR A 243 1.12 -13.04 -9.92
C TYR A 243 2.28 -12.92 -8.95
N ILE A 244 3.46 -13.38 -9.36
CA ILE A 244 4.72 -13.30 -8.62
C ILE A 244 5.61 -12.34 -9.40
N LEU A 245 5.88 -11.18 -8.80
CA LEU A 245 6.66 -10.11 -9.39
C LEU A 245 8.03 -10.06 -8.72
N GLU A 246 9.05 -9.88 -9.54
CA GLU A 246 10.42 -9.62 -9.11
C GLU A 246 10.97 -8.41 -9.88
N PHE A 247 11.68 -7.54 -9.18
CA PHE A 247 12.27 -6.34 -9.73
C PHE A 247 13.80 -6.47 -9.80
N LYS A 248 14.39 -5.83 -10.82
CA LYS A 248 15.84 -5.61 -10.90
C LYS A 248 16.16 -4.20 -11.34
N LEU A 249 17.23 -3.63 -10.80
CA LEU A 249 17.83 -2.40 -11.32
C LEU A 249 19.12 -2.76 -12.07
N SER A 250 19.14 -2.51 -13.39
CA SER A 250 20.25 -2.86 -14.27
C SER A 250 20.44 -1.81 -15.36
N ASP A 251 21.66 -1.68 -15.91
CA ASP A 251 21.93 -0.77 -17.03
C ASP A 251 21.42 -1.33 -18.38
N LYS A 252 21.06 -2.62 -18.43
CA LYS A 252 20.55 -3.30 -19.63
C LYS A 252 19.56 -4.40 -19.26
N ALA A 253 18.67 -4.74 -20.20
CA ALA A 253 17.78 -5.89 -20.03
C ALA A 253 18.58 -7.20 -20.05
N THR A 254 18.52 -7.97 -18.97
CA THR A 254 19.22 -9.25 -18.77
C THR A 254 18.27 -10.43 -18.59
N GLY A 255 17.02 -10.20 -18.21
CA GLY A 255 16.06 -11.26 -17.85
C GLY A 255 16.35 -11.89 -16.49
N GLU A 256 17.22 -11.28 -15.68
CA GLU A 256 17.60 -11.75 -14.35
C GLU A 256 16.42 -11.78 -13.38
N ALA A 257 15.48 -10.82 -13.50
CA ALA A 257 14.30 -10.78 -12.64
C ALA A 257 13.44 -12.05 -12.79
N LEU A 258 13.03 -12.40 -14.02
CA LEU A 258 12.23 -13.61 -14.28
C LEU A 258 13.03 -14.88 -13.97
N LYS A 259 14.33 -14.88 -14.31
CA LYS A 259 15.24 -15.99 -14.01
C LYS A 259 15.31 -16.28 -12.51
N GLN A 260 15.40 -15.24 -11.67
CA GLN A 260 15.41 -15.39 -10.21
C GLN A 260 14.14 -16.10 -9.71
N ILE A 261 12.96 -15.70 -10.18
CA ILE A 261 11.68 -16.33 -9.80
C ILE A 261 11.70 -17.84 -10.10
N LYS A 262 12.20 -18.20 -11.29
CA LYS A 262 12.25 -19.60 -11.77
C LYS A 262 13.27 -20.44 -11.01
N GLU A 263 14.49 -19.93 -10.83
CA GLU A 263 15.57 -20.63 -10.12
C GLU A 263 15.22 -20.86 -8.66
N LYS A 264 14.56 -19.89 -8.03
CA LYS A 264 14.10 -19.98 -6.65
C LYS A 264 12.79 -20.74 -6.47
N ARG A 265 12.14 -21.15 -7.57
CA ARG A 265 10.90 -21.94 -7.56
C ARG A 265 9.81 -21.33 -6.68
N TYR A 266 9.73 -20.00 -6.67
CA TYR A 266 8.79 -19.26 -5.82
C TYR A 266 7.32 -19.64 -6.06
N PHE A 267 6.99 -20.07 -7.27
CA PHE A 267 5.65 -20.53 -7.65
C PHE A 267 5.16 -21.78 -6.90
N GLU A 268 6.03 -22.59 -6.31
CA GLU A 268 5.62 -23.84 -5.67
C GLU A 268 4.77 -23.63 -4.41
N LYS A 269 5.04 -22.54 -3.69
CA LYS A 269 4.21 -22.07 -2.57
C LYS A 269 2.75 -21.89 -2.97
N TYR A 270 2.50 -21.69 -4.25
CA TYR A 270 1.20 -21.31 -4.81
C TYR A 270 0.65 -22.33 -5.82
N SER A 271 1.13 -23.57 -5.77
CA SER A 271 0.68 -24.67 -6.62
C SER A 271 -0.83 -24.97 -6.55
N ASN A 272 -1.54 -24.47 -5.54
CA ASN A 272 -3.00 -24.60 -5.39
C ASN A 272 -3.81 -23.53 -6.16
N TYR A 273 -3.14 -22.54 -6.76
CA TYR A 273 -3.79 -21.52 -7.59
C TYR A 273 -4.05 -22.04 -9.00
N LYS A 274 -5.15 -21.59 -9.61
CA LYS A 274 -5.57 -22.05 -10.93
C LYS A 274 -4.61 -21.60 -12.03
N GLU A 275 -4.11 -20.38 -11.93
CA GLU A 275 -3.20 -19.79 -12.92
C GLU A 275 -2.09 -19.04 -12.18
N ILE A 276 -0.84 -19.35 -12.51
CA ILE A 276 0.34 -18.73 -11.90
C ILE A 276 1.11 -17.96 -12.97
N TYR A 277 1.33 -16.67 -12.72
CA TYR A 277 2.05 -15.78 -13.60
C TYR A 277 3.33 -15.31 -12.91
N LEU A 278 4.46 -15.53 -13.57
CA LEU A 278 5.77 -15.03 -13.16
C LEU A 278 6.06 -13.78 -13.97
N VAL A 279 6.43 -12.68 -13.32
CA VAL A 279 6.64 -11.39 -13.98
C VAL A 279 7.96 -10.80 -13.50
N GLY A 280 8.96 -10.77 -14.37
CA GLY A 280 10.23 -10.09 -14.11
C GLY A 280 10.23 -8.71 -14.74
N ILE A 281 10.54 -7.68 -13.95
CA ILE A 281 10.60 -6.29 -14.40
C ILE A 281 11.98 -5.71 -14.09
N GLU A 282 12.61 -5.12 -15.09
CA GLU A 282 13.95 -4.55 -14.99
C GLU A 282 13.92 -3.07 -15.33
N PHE A 283 14.45 -2.24 -14.43
CA PHE A 283 14.51 -0.80 -14.55
C PHE A 283 15.93 -0.33 -14.85
N SER A 284 16.05 0.82 -15.51
CA SER A 284 17.33 1.52 -15.72
C SER A 284 17.40 2.79 -14.87
N ARG A 285 18.57 3.04 -14.28
CA ARG A 285 18.88 4.32 -13.63
C ARG A 285 19.02 5.46 -14.64
N GLU A 286 19.55 5.15 -15.83
CA GLU A 286 19.77 6.11 -16.89
C GLU A 286 18.46 6.47 -17.58
N GLU A 287 17.68 5.47 -18.00
CA GLU A 287 16.40 5.70 -18.67
C GLU A 287 15.27 6.06 -17.69
N ARG A 288 15.47 5.77 -16.40
CA ARG A 288 14.48 5.99 -15.31
C ARG A 288 13.14 5.31 -15.60
N ASN A 289 13.19 4.20 -16.34
CA ASN A 289 12.03 3.48 -16.81
C ASN A 289 12.36 1.99 -16.94
N ILE A 290 11.34 1.21 -17.29
CA ILE A 290 11.42 -0.22 -17.56
C ILE A 290 12.20 -0.45 -18.86
N ILE A 291 13.31 -1.18 -18.75
CA ILE A 291 14.13 -1.63 -19.88
C ILE A 291 13.90 -3.12 -20.20
N GLY A 292 13.43 -3.90 -19.23
CA GLY A 292 13.10 -5.32 -19.37
C GLY A 292 11.75 -5.63 -18.75
N TYR A 293 10.91 -6.38 -19.46
CA TYR A 293 9.64 -6.88 -18.93
C TYR A 293 9.36 -8.23 -19.58
N GLU A 294 9.51 -9.28 -18.79
CA GLU A 294 9.30 -10.66 -19.22
C GLU A 294 8.29 -11.31 -18.30
N TRP A 295 7.45 -12.16 -18.88
CA TRP A 295 6.50 -12.91 -18.08
C TRP A 295 6.29 -14.31 -18.64
N GLU A 296 5.95 -15.23 -17.75
CA GLU A 296 5.64 -16.61 -18.07
C GLU A 296 4.39 -17.02 -17.31
N ARG A 297 3.44 -17.65 -18.00
CA ARG A 297 2.33 -18.36 -17.36
C ARG A 297 2.74 -19.80 -17.17
N LEU A 298 2.72 -20.30 -15.94
CA LEU A 298 2.82 -21.72 -15.68
C LEU A 298 1.46 -22.38 -15.97
N GLY A 299 1.48 -23.48 -16.72
CA GLY A 299 0.28 -24.23 -17.08
C GLY A 299 -0.45 -24.80 -15.86
N GLU A 300 -1.65 -25.35 -16.08
CA GLU A 300 -2.37 -26.09 -15.03
C GLU A 300 -1.51 -27.28 -14.58
N PHE A 301 -1.22 -27.36 -13.27
CA PHE A 301 -0.49 -28.47 -12.65
C PHE A 301 -1.40 -29.69 -12.47
#